data_AF-A0A4P5SZR2-F1
#
_entry.id   AF-A0A4P5SZR2-F1
#
_cell.length_a   1.000
_cell.length_b   1.000
_cell.length_c   1.000
_cell.angle_alpha   90.00
_cell.angle_beta   90.00
_cell.angle_gamma   90.00
#
_symmetry.space_group_name_H-M   'P 1'
#
loop_
_entity.id
_entity.type
_entity.pdbx_description
1 polymer ?
#
loop_
_entity_poly.entity_id
_entity_poly.type
_entity_poly.pdbx_seq_one_letter_code
_entity_poly.pdbx_strand_id
1 'polypeptide(L)'
;MHKSISLVFIILGAVSAPSIALAHNIVINCHKIQKYSHSQVHFGLSMIGNRVAHSEKNYLHEKYHHLSQSCQSNHAAKIHVKASPQLVSMMSEYGFLD
;
A
#
# COMPACT_ATOMS: atom_id res chain seq x y z
N MET A 1 25.05 14.12 31.15
CA MET A 1 25.68 12.78 31.06
C MET A 1 24.60 11.74 31.37
N HIS A 2 24.40 10.78 30.46
CA HIS A 2 23.83 9.42 30.58
C HIS A 2 22.48 9.23 31.33
N LYS A 3 21.38 8.99 30.61
CA LYS A 3 20.84 7.69 30.11
C LYS A 3 19.86 7.04 31.11
N SER A 4 18.61 6.87 30.69
CA SER A 4 17.88 5.60 30.78
C SER A 4 16.60 5.69 29.95
N ILE A 5 16.68 5.11 28.75
CA ILE A 5 15.56 4.84 27.86
C ILE A 5 14.92 3.55 28.38
N SER A 6 13.71 3.63 28.94
CA SER A 6 12.92 2.43 29.22
C SER A 6 12.29 1.94 27.92
N LEU A 7 12.97 1.00 27.28
CA LEU A 7 12.44 0.12 26.25
C LEU A 7 11.40 -0.81 26.89
N VAL A 8 10.12 -0.61 26.57
CA VAL A 8 9.07 -1.59 26.86
C VAL A 8 8.90 -2.48 25.63
N PHE A 9 9.59 -3.62 25.65
CA PHE A 9 9.40 -4.76 24.73
C PHE A 9 8.31 -5.68 25.28
N ILE A 10 7.09 -5.64 24.73
CA ILE A 10 5.96 -6.54 25.04
C ILE A 10 5.13 -6.53 23.73
N ILE A 11 4.93 -7.53 22.86
CA ILE A 11 4.92 -9.00 22.92
C ILE A 11 5.22 -9.55 21.51
N LEU A 12 6.14 -10.52 21.41
CA LEU A 12 6.22 -11.45 20.28
C LEU A 12 5.35 -12.66 20.63
N GLY A 13 4.37 -13.02 19.78
CA GLY A 13 3.79 -14.37 19.82
C GLY A 13 2.29 -14.46 19.54
N ALA A 14 1.92 -14.59 18.26
CA ALA A 14 0.94 -15.57 17.79
C ALA A 14 0.92 -15.60 16.25
N VAL A 15 1.66 -16.55 15.68
CA VAL A 15 1.31 -17.38 14.51
C VAL A 15 0.18 -16.85 13.60
N SER A 16 0.60 -16.35 12.43
CA SER A 16 0.05 -16.72 11.12
C SER A 16 -1.45 -17.05 11.05
N ALA A 17 -2.29 -16.01 11.03
CA ALA A 17 -3.55 -16.01 10.30
C ALA A 17 -3.42 -14.96 9.20
N PRO A 18 -3.84 -15.23 7.96
CA PRO A 18 -3.64 -14.28 6.87
C PRO A 18 -4.37 -13.00 7.25
N SER A 19 -3.71 -11.86 7.12
CA SER A 19 -4.24 -10.50 7.33
C SER A 19 -5.44 -10.14 6.43
N ILE A 20 -6.09 -11.14 5.84
CA ILE A 20 -7.32 -11.08 5.05
C ILE A 20 -8.53 -10.79 5.95
N ALA A 21 -8.51 -11.17 7.24
CA ALA A 21 -9.63 -10.90 8.16
C ALA A 21 -9.89 -9.39 8.42
N LEU A 22 -8.89 -8.53 8.15
CA LEU A 22 -8.96 -7.07 8.22
C LEU A 22 -8.63 -6.42 6.87
N ALA A 23 -8.73 -7.17 5.77
CA ALA A 23 -8.48 -6.62 4.45
C ALA A 23 -9.57 -5.62 4.09
N HIS A 24 -9.17 -4.36 3.95
CA HIS A 24 -10.04 -3.28 3.51
C HIS A 24 -10.07 -3.26 1.99
N ASN A 25 -11.25 -3.00 1.43
CA ASN A 25 -11.39 -2.75 0.00
C ASN A 25 -11.10 -1.28 -0.26
N ILE A 26 -9.95 -0.98 -0.85
CA ILE A 26 -9.60 0.36 -1.30
C ILE A 26 -9.85 0.48 -2.80
N VAL A 27 -10.21 1.69 -3.24
CA VAL A 27 -10.42 2.01 -4.66
C VAL A 27 -9.30 2.93 -5.12
N ILE A 28 -8.60 2.52 -6.16
CA ILE A 28 -7.58 3.34 -6.81
C ILE A 28 -8.12 3.76 -8.16
N ASN A 29 -8.11 5.06 -8.43
CA ASN A 29 -8.64 5.66 -9.66
C ASN A 29 -7.51 6.11 -10.57
N CYS A 30 -7.75 6.08 -11.89
CA CYS A 30 -6.79 6.56 -12.89
C CYS A 30 -6.35 8.00 -12.67
N HIS A 31 -7.25 8.89 -12.24
CA HIS A 31 -6.91 10.27 -11.90
C HIS A 31 -5.79 10.32 -10.83
N LYS A 32 -5.84 9.49 -9.79
CA LYS A 32 -4.79 9.48 -8.75
C LYS A 32 -3.45 9.04 -9.32
N ILE A 33 -3.42 8.03 -10.19
CA ILE A 33 -2.18 7.61 -10.87
C ILE A 33 -1.66 8.70 -11.79
N GLN A 34 -2.52 9.34 -12.59
CA GLN A 34 -2.15 10.37 -13.56
C GLN A 34 -1.69 11.69 -12.89
N LYS A 35 -2.09 11.92 -11.63
CA LYS A 35 -1.59 13.05 -10.82
C LYS A 35 -0.10 12.93 -10.50
N TYR A 36 0.44 11.71 -10.49
CA TYR A 36 1.83 11.43 -10.19
C TYR A 36 2.55 10.95 -11.46
N SER A 37 3.82 11.29 -11.62
CA SER A 37 4.63 10.69 -12.68
C SER A 37 4.81 9.19 -12.40
N HIS A 38 5.08 8.41 -13.45
CA HIS A 38 5.37 6.98 -13.31
C HIS A 38 6.49 6.69 -12.29
N SER A 39 7.52 7.56 -12.23
CA SER A 39 8.59 7.45 -11.25
C SER A 39 8.14 7.74 -9.81
N GLN A 40 7.23 8.69 -9.60
CA GLN A 40 6.67 9.00 -8.28
C GLN A 40 5.78 7.85 -7.77
N VAL A 41 4.96 7.27 -8.66
CA VAL A 41 4.14 6.08 -8.33
C VAL A 41 5.05 4.92 -7.96
N HIS A 42 6.06 4.61 -8.78
CA HIS A 42 6.99 3.52 -8.52
C HIS A 42 7.78 3.72 -7.22
N PHE A 43 8.22 4.95 -6.94
CA PHE A 43 8.89 5.29 -5.68
C PHE A 43 7.97 5.10 -4.47
N GLY A 44 6.73 5.60 -4.54
CA GLY A 44 5.73 5.42 -3.48
C GLY A 44 5.42 3.94 -3.22
N LEU A 45 5.22 3.15 -4.29
CA LEU A 45 5.00 1.71 -4.18
C LEU A 45 6.20 0.96 -3.61
N SER A 46 7.43 1.39 -3.92
CA SER A 46 8.65 0.81 -3.35
C SER A 46 8.76 1.11 -1.85
N MET A 47 8.46 2.35 -1.45
CA MET A 47 8.46 2.76 -0.03
C MET A 47 7.41 2.01 0.79
N ILE A 48 6.20 1.88 0.24
CA ILE A 48 5.12 1.06 0.84
C ILE A 48 5.57 -0.41 0.89
N GLY A 49 6.06 -0.93 -0.23
CA GLY A 49 6.49 -2.31 -0.42
C GLY A 49 7.61 -2.78 0.52
N ASN A 50 8.46 -1.87 0.98
CA ASN A 50 9.52 -2.17 1.95
C ASN A 50 9.00 -2.26 3.40
N ARG A 51 7.75 -1.85 3.66
CA ARG A 51 7.16 -1.82 4.99
C ARG A 51 5.97 -2.78 5.15
N VAL A 52 5.49 -3.38 4.06
CA VAL A 52 4.42 -4.39 4.06
C VAL A 52 4.97 -5.77 3.67
N ALA A 53 4.14 -6.81 3.78
CA ALA A 53 4.53 -8.15 3.37
C ALA A 53 4.87 -8.21 1.87
N HIS A 54 5.83 -9.06 1.50
CA HIS A 54 6.27 -9.20 0.11
C HIS A 54 5.12 -9.59 -0.85
N SER A 55 4.16 -10.39 -0.37
CA SER A 55 2.95 -10.78 -1.11
C SER A 55 2.04 -9.59 -1.39
N GLU A 56 1.85 -8.68 -0.42
CA GLU A 56 1.05 -7.47 -0.59
C GLU A 56 1.71 -6.48 -1.54
N LYS A 57 3.05 -6.34 -1.45
CA LYS A 57 3.83 -5.54 -2.39
C LYS A 57 3.62 -6.02 -3.83
N ASN A 58 3.77 -7.32 -4.08
CA ASN A 58 3.65 -7.89 -5.43
C ASN A 58 2.22 -7.75 -5.96
N TYR A 59 1.22 -8.03 -5.11
CA TYR A 59 -0.19 -7.83 -5.42
C TYR A 59 -0.49 -6.37 -5.79
N LEU A 60 0.00 -5.42 -5.00
CA LEU A 60 -0.20 -3.99 -5.25
C LEU A 60 0.47 -3.56 -6.57
N HIS A 61 1.70 -4.01 -6.82
CA HIS A 61 2.43 -3.70 -8.05
C HIS A 61 1.68 -4.19 -9.29
N GLU A 62 1.21 -5.44 -9.28
CA GLU A 62 0.43 -6.03 -10.39
C GLU A 62 -0.85 -5.21 -10.65
N LYS A 63 -1.59 -4.88 -9.59
CA LYS A 63 -2.81 -4.09 -9.69
C LYS A 63 -2.54 -2.68 -10.25
N TYR A 64 -1.49 -2.02 -9.79
CA TYR A 64 -1.07 -0.72 -10.32
C TYR A 64 -0.68 -0.77 -11.79
N HIS A 65 0.08 -1.78 -12.20
CA HIS A 65 0.47 -1.96 -13.59
C HIS A 65 -0.77 -2.13 -14.50
N HIS A 66 -1.72 -2.97 -14.09
CA HIS A 66 -2.96 -3.19 -14.84
C HIS A 66 -3.84 -1.92 -14.92
N LEU A 67 -3.94 -1.16 -13.81
CA LEU A 67 -4.65 0.12 -13.82
C LEU A 67 -3.95 1.12 -14.74
N SER A 68 -2.61 1.23 -14.67
CA SER A 68 -1.83 2.14 -15.52
C SER A 68 -2.07 1.89 -17.02
N GLN A 69 -2.12 0.63 -17.44
CA GLN A 69 -2.47 0.26 -18.81
C GLN A 69 -3.92 0.66 -19.14
N SER A 70 -4.86 0.39 -18.23
CA SER A 70 -6.27 0.76 -18.41
C SER A 70 -6.46 2.27 -18.52
N CYS A 71 -5.67 3.07 -17.81
CA CYS A 71 -5.73 4.54 -17.85
C CYS A 71 -5.33 5.14 -19.20
N GLN A 72 -4.61 4.41 -20.05
CA GLN A 72 -4.24 4.86 -21.39
C GLN A 72 -5.45 4.89 -22.34
N SER A 73 -6.45 4.03 -22.10
CA SER A 73 -7.64 3.91 -22.95
C SER A 73 -8.92 4.36 -22.26
N ASN A 74 -8.94 4.40 -20.93
CA ASN A 74 -10.10 4.79 -20.12
C ASN A 74 -9.66 5.57 -18.88
N HIS A 75 -9.77 6.90 -18.93
CA HIS A 75 -9.43 7.79 -17.81
C HIS A 75 -10.32 7.63 -16.57
N ALA A 76 -11.47 6.97 -16.70
CA ALA A 76 -12.38 6.67 -15.59
C ALA A 76 -12.16 5.27 -15.01
N ALA A 77 -11.16 4.52 -15.49
CA ALA A 77 -10.87 3.20 -14.94
C ALA A 77 -10.47 3.28 -13.46
N LYS A 78 -10.91 2.25 -12.72
CA LYS A 78 -10.67 2.08 -11.30
C LYS A 78 -10.46 0.61 -10.99
N ILE A 79 -9.68 0.34 -9.96
CA ILE A 79 -9.46 -1.01 -9.46
C ILE A 79 -9.77 -1.08 -7.97
N HIS A 80 -10.31 -2.21 -7.57
CA HIS A 80 -10.51 -2.55 -6.17
C HIS A 80 -9.32 -3.40 -5.71
N VAL A 81 -8.68 -2.96 -4.63
CA VAL A 81 -7.54 -3.67 -4.03
C VAL A 81 -7.94 -4.09 -2.62
N LYS A 82 -7.76 -5.37 -2.32
CA LYS A 82 -7.84 -5.86 -0.95
C LYS A 82 -6.49 -5.62 -0.28
N ALA A 83 -6.48 -4.80 0.76
CA ALA A 83 -5.26 -4.34 1.41
C ALA A 83 -5.33 -4.54 2.92
N SER A 84 -4.23 -4.95 3.56
CA SER A 84 -4.15 -4.92 5.01
C SER A 84 -4.32 -3.49 5.56
N PRO A 85 -4.70 -3.32 6.84
CA PRO A 85 -4.80 -2.00 7.45
C PRO A 85 -3.50 -1.18 7.35
N GLN A 86 -2.35 -1.85 7.44
CA GLN A 86 -1.04 -1.22 7.29
C GLN A 86 -0.85 -0.65 5.87
N LEU A 87 -1.20 -1.43 4.85
CA LEU A 87 -1.14 -0.99 3.46
C LEU A 87 -2.10 0.18 3.21
N VAL A 88 -3.33 0.12 3.73
CA VAL A 88 -4.29 1.24 3.63
C VAL A 88 -3.74 2.50 4.27
N SER A 89 -3.19 2.40 5.48
CA SER A 89 -2.61 3.56 6.19
C SER A 89 -1.50 4.21 5.37
N MET A 90 -0.61 3.43 4.78
CA MET A 90 0.48 3.98 3.97
C MET A 90 -0.02 4.58 2.66
N MET A 91 -0.94 3.92 1.97
CA MET A 91 -1.51 4.47 0.74
C MET A 91 -2.25 5.78 0.99
N SER A 92 -2.90 5.92 2.14
CA SER A 92 -3.47 7.20 2.57
C SER A 92 -2.38 8.25 2.83
N GLU A 93 -1.31 7.90 3.54
CA GLU A 93 -0.19 8.81 3.85
C GLU A 93 0.49 9.36 2.59
N TYR A 94 0.66 8.51 1.57
CA TYR A 94 1.24 8.90 0.27
C TYR A 94 0.23 9.53 -0.70
N GLY A 95 -1.04 9.70 -0.31
CA GLY A 95 -2.07 10.35 -1.12
C GLY A 95 -2.61 9.51 -2.29
N PHE A 96 -2.40 8.20 -2.24
CA PHE A 96 -2.94 7.25 -3.23
C PHE A 96 -4.42 6.91 -3.00
N LEU A 97 -4.99 7.32 -1.86
CA LEU A 97 -6.40 7.19 -1.51
C LEU A 97 -7.07 8.58 -1.45
N ASP A 98 -8.40 8.60 -1.40
CA ASP A 98 -9.20 9.80 -1.08
C ASP A 98 -9.43 9.93 0.43
#